data_AF-A0AAF0M1R1-F1
#
_entry.id   AF-A0AAF0M1R1-F1
#
_cell.length_a   1.000
_cell.length_b   1.000
_cell.length_c   1.000
_cell.angle_alpha   90.00
_cell.angle_beta   90.00
_cell.angle_gamma   90.00
#
_symmetry.space_group_name_H-M   'P 1'
#
loop_
_entity.id
_entity.type
_entity.pdbx_description
1 polymer ?
#
loop_
_entity_poly.entity_id
_entity_poly.type
_entity_poly.pdbx_seq_one_letter_code
_entity_poly.pdbx_strand_id
1 'polypeptide(L)'
;MHTVWSKDALPLVPKRFRPIFTVFLPIVNACLLAFAMIALFVGSRVVEDFTLHWFPRAWAGEIALGAILASMGLIFCLDWVELIGKGMLIIGLSTYAYLLGVNVDDGSASSGLSITLVVLADAFLLVRVIDIVGEIGRKEADASASRRVQRKGNG
;
A
#
# COMPACT_ATOMS: atom_id res chain seq x y z
N MET A 1 -17.76 -9.78 12.60
CA MET A 1 -16.96 -9.04 11.60
C MET A 1 -15.75 -9.89 11.24
N HIS A 2 -15.53 -10.18 9.95
CA HIS A 2 -14.29 -10.85 9.53
C HIS A 2 -13.17 -9.82 9.53
N THR A 3 -12.11 -10.08 10.30
CA THR A 3 -10.90 -9.24 10.33
C THR A 3 -9.69 -10.10 10.05
N VAL A 4 -8.55 -9.51 9.70
CA VAL A 4 -7.31 -10.27 9.40
C VAL A 4 -6.85 -11.23 10.53
N TRP A 5 -7.32 -11.01 11.76
CA TRP A 5 -7.06 -11.89 12.92
C TRP A 5 -8.11 -12.97 13.16
N SER A 6 -9.23 -12.97 12.42
CA SER A 6 -10.23 -14.03 12.52
C SER A 6 -9.67 -15.35 11.99
N LYS A 7 -10.09 -16.46 12.62
CA LYS A 7 -9.58 -17.81 12.33
C LYS A 7 -9.74 -18.21 10.86
N ASP A 8 -10.76 -17.68 10.20
CA ASP A 8 -11.21 -18.03 8.84
C ASP A 8 -11.04 -16.88 7.82
N ALA A 9 -10.46 -15.74 8.21
CA ALA A 9 -10.52 -14.52 7.38
C ALA A 9 -9.42 -14.39 6.33
N LEU A 10 -8.33 -15.15 6.44
CA LEU A 10 -7.26 -15.12 5.43
C LEU A 10 -7.46 -16.30 4.47
N PRO A 11 -7.85 -16.04 3.21
CA PRO A 11 -7.89 -17.11 2.23
C PRO A 11 -6.44 -17.51 1.89
N LEU A 12 -6.15 -18.81 2.03
CA LEU A 12 -5.12 -19.52 1.27
C LEU A 12 -3.64 -19.11 1.42
N VAL A 13 -3.24 -18.32 2.42
CA VAL A 13 -1.81 -18.15 2.71
C VAL A 13 -1.32 -19.24 3.69
N PRO A 14 -0.24 -19.99 3.38
CA PRO A 14 0.36 -20.94 4.31
C PRO A 14 0.59 -20.32 5.70
N LYS A 15 0.26 -21.04 6.78
CA LYS A 15 0.32 -20.53 8.17
C LYS A 15 1.61 -19.77 8.51
N ARG A 16 2.74 -20.16 7.91
CA ARG A 16 4.06 -19.52 8.06
C ARG A 16 4.11 -18.04 7.65
N PHE A 17 3.27 -17.60 6.71
CA PHE A 17 3.25 -16.22 6.22
C PHE A 17 2.13 -15.39 6.86
N ARG A 18 1.27 -15.99 7.70
CA ARG A 18 0.23 -15.27 8.45
C ARG A 18 0.79 -14.07 9.24
N PRO A 19 1.96 -14.12 9.89
CA PRO A 19 2.56 -12.97 10.57
C PRO A 19 2.80 -11.76 9.67
N ILE A 20 3.05 -11.97 8.37
CA ILE A 20 3.25 -10.87 7.41
C ILE A 20 1.96 -10.03 7.32
N PHE A 21 0.81 -10.69 7.21
CA PHE A 21 -0.49 -10.04 7.07
C PHE A 21 -1.04 -9.49 8.40
N THR A 22 -0.78 -10.18 9.51
CA THR A 22 -1.35 -9.80 10.81
C THR A 22 -0.48 -8.84 11.61
N VAL A 23 0.81 -8.69 11.27
CA VAL A 23 1.77 -7.88 12.05
C VAL A 23 2.60 -6.97 11.14
N PHE A 24 3.30 -7.53 10.16
CA PHE A 24 4.24 -6.74 9.35
C PHE A 24 3.56 -5.67 8.49
N LEU A 25 2.55 -6.03 7.68
CA LEU A 25 1.83 -5.08 6.82
C LEU A 25 1.11 -3.98 7.62
N PRO A 26 0.44 -4.26 8.76
CA PRO A 26 -0.08 -3.22 9.64
C PRO A 26 1.00 -2.26 10.14
N ILE A 27 2.18 -2.77 10.53
CA ILE A 27 3.30 -1.95 10.98
C ILE A 27 3.79 -1.06 9.84
N VAL A 28 3.99 -1.61 8.63
CA VAL A 28 4.41 -0.82 7.46
C VAL A 28 3.41 0.32 7.19
N ASN A 29 2.11 0.03 7.17
CA ASN A 29 1.10 1.07 6.99
C ASN A 29 1.14 2.13 8.10
N ALA A 30 1.34 1.72 9.36
CA ALA A 30 1.44 2.64 10.49
C ALA A 30 2.71 3.52 10.40
N CYS A 31 3.84 2.97 9.97
CA CYS A 31 5.06 3.74 9.72
C CYS A 31 4.86 4.76 8.60
N LEU A 32 4.21 4.37 7.51
CA LEU A 32 3.89 5.28 6.39
C LEU A 32 2.91 6.38 6.80
N LEU A 33 1.91 6.04 7.62
CA LEU A 33 1.01 7.02 8.20
C LEU A 33 1.76 8.00 9.11
N ALA A 34 2.63 7.50 10.00
CA ALA A 34 3.43 8.34 10.87
C ALA A 34 4.36 9.27 10.07
N PHE A 35 5.01 8.75 9.03
CA PHE A 35 5.83 9.53 8.11
C PHE A 35 5.02 10.64 7.42
N ALA A 36 3.85 10.30 6.86
CA ALA A 36 2.96 11.26 6.21
C ALA A 36 2.46 12.34 7.18
N MET A 37 2.11 11.95 8.40
CA MET A 37 1.66 12.89 9.43
C MET A 37 2.78 13.84 9.85
N ILE A 38 4.01 13.35 10.01
CA ILE A 38 5.17 14.21 10.27
C ILE A 38 5.36 15.19 9.11
N ALA A 39 5.33 14.71 7.87
CA ALA A 39 5.47 15.57 6.70
C ALA A 39 4.35 16.63 6.57
N LEU A 40 3.11 16.30 6.96
CA LEU A 40 1.99 17.24 6.98
C LEU A 40 2.20 18.40 7.95
N PHE A 41 2.74 18.14 9.15
CA PHE A 41 2.88 19.15 10.20
C PHE A 41 4.23 19.86 10.20
N VAL A 42 5.31 19.14 9.90
CA VAL A 42 6.69 19.65 9.94
C VAL A 42 7.16 20.12 8.57
N GLY A 43 6.52 19.66 7.50
CA GLY A 43 6.98 19.87 6.13
C GLY A 43 8.01 18.82 5.70
N SER A 44 8.36 18.84 4.42
CA SER A 44 9.37 17.95 3.84
C SER A 44 10.24 18.78 2.91
N ARG A 45 11.46 19.12 3.37
CA ARG A 45 12.41 19.94 2.59
C ARG A 45 12.68 19.35 1.22
N VAL A 46 12.88 18.03 1.16
CA VAL A 46 13.10 17.29 -0.10
C VAL A 46 11.95 17.50 -1.08
N VAL A 47 10.71 17.63 -0.62
CA VAL A 47 9.56 17.85 -1.51
C VAL A 47 9.38 19.34 -1.79
N GLU A 48 9.56 20.19 -0.78
CA GLU A 48 9.44 21.65 -0.89
C GLU A 48 10.44 22.25 -1.87
N ASP A 49 11.67 21.75 -1.90
CA ASP A 49 12.76 22.29 -2.72
C ASP A 49 12.47 22.16 -4.24
N PHE A 50 11.62 21.22 -4.65
CA PHE A 50 11.36 20.92 -6.07
C PHE A 50 9.90 21.12 -6.49
N THR A 51 9.01 21.56 -5.60
CA THR A 51 7.57 21.61 -5.88
C THR A 51 6.92 22.93 -5.48
N LEU A 52 5.67 23.12 -5.89
CA LEU A 52 4.88 24.30 -5.50
C LEU A 52 4.56 24.25 -4.00
N HIS A 53 4.44 25.41 -3.36
CA HIS A 53 4.18 25.55 -1.91
C HIS A 53 3.01 24.73 -1.34
N TRP A 54 1.99 24.40 -2.14
CA TRP A 54 0.84 23.60 -1.70
C TRP A 54 1.06 22.09 -1.88
N PHE A 55 1.98 21.69 -2.76
CA PHE A 55 2.18 20.31 -3.18
C PHE A 55 2.69 19.39 -2.05
N PRO A 56 3.66 19.78 -1.18
CA PRO A 56 4.12 18.92 -0.10
C PRO A 56 3.01 18.48 0.84
N ARG A 57 2.05 19.38 1.13
CA ARG A 57 0.89 19.06 1.97
C ARG A 57 -0.11 18.15 1.26
N ALA A 58 -0.35 18.38 -0.03
CA ALA A 58 -1.21 17.51 -0.83
C ALA A 58 -0.63 16.09 -0.95
N TRP A 59 0.67 15.98 -1.25
CA TRP A 59 1.42 14.73 -1.31
C TRP A 59 1.40 13.99 0.04
N ALA A 60 1.68 14.67 1.14
CA ALA A 60 1.63 14.04 2.46
C ALA A 60 0.20 13.63 2.84
N GLY A 61 -0.81 14.40 2.42
CA GLY A 61 -2.22 14.05 2.57
C GLY A 61 -2.61 12.80 1.77
N GLU A 62 -2.10 12.65 0.55
CA GLU A 62 -2.27 11.46 -0.28
C GLU A 62 -1.71 10.22 0.41
N ILE A 63 -0.47 10.28 0.91
CA ILE A 63 0.15 9.14 1.62
C ILE A 63 -0.63 8.81 2.90
N ALA A 64 -1.06 9.82 3.67
CA ALA A 64 -1.84 9.60 4.87
C ALA A 64 -3.18 8.89 4.55
N LEU A 65 -3.91 9.38 3.54
CA LEU A 65 -5.16 8.75 3.11
C LEU A 65 -4.93 7.33 2.56
N GLY A 66 -3.88 7.14 1.75
CA GLY A 66 -3.47 5.84 1.25
C GLY A 66 -3.18 4.84 2.36
N ALA A 67 -2.46 5.27 3.42
CA ALA A 67 -2.16 4.43 4.58
C ALA A 67 -3.41 4.05 5.37
N ILE A 68 -4.36 4.97 5.53
CA ILE A 68 -5.65 4.71 6.19
C ILE A 68 -6.46 3.70 5.39
N LEU A 69 -6.64 3.94 4.08
CA LEU A 69 -7.39 3.04 3.19
C LEU A 69 -6.74 1.65 3.12
N ALA A 70 -5.42 1.58 3.00
CA ALA A 70 -4.68 0.32 3.01
C ALA A 70 -4.84 -0.43 4.34
N SER A 71 -4.86 0.28 5.47
CA SER A 71 -5.05 -0.32 6.79
C SER A 71 -6.48 -0.80 6.98
N MET A 72 -7.47 -0.01 6.59
CA MET A 72 -8.88 -0.42 6.65
C MET A 72 -9.13 -1.62 5.74
N GLY A 73 -8.63 -1.58 4.51
CA GLY A 73 -8.72 -2.67 3.55
C GLY A 73 -8.13 -3.97 4.09
N LEU A 74 -6.92 -3.90 4.66
CA LEU A 74 -6.27 -5.06 5.26
C LEU A 74 -7.03 -5.59 6.50
N ILE A 75 -7.36 -4.70 7.45
CA ILE A 75 -7.98 -5.07 8.72
C ILE A 75 -9.35 -5.72 8.50
N PHE A 76 -10.15 -5.17 7.59
CA PHE A 76 -11.51 -5.62 7.30
C PHE A 76 -11.61 -6.55 6.09
N CYS A 77 -10.47 -6.98 5.52
CA CYS A 77 -10.39 -7.87 4.35
C CYS A 77 -11.20 -7.35 3.13
N LEU A 78 -11.11 -6.04 2.87
CA LEU A 78 -11.72 -5.35 1.73
C LEU A 78 -10.67 -5.13 0.63
N ASP A 79 -10.48 -6.16 -0.20
CA ASP A 79 -9.43 -6.21 -1.24
C ASP A 79 -9.34 -4.95 -2.10
N TRP A 80 -10.47 -4.44 -2.60
CA TRP A 80 -10.51 -3.24 -3.44
C TRP A 80 -10.08 -1.97 -2.70
N VAL A 81 -10.47 -1.83 -1.43
CA VAL A 81 -10.09 -0.69 -0.59
C VAL A 81 -8.60 -0.76 -0.26
N GLU A 82 -8.10 -1.97 0.04
CA GLU A 82 -6.67 -2.19 0.25
C GLU A 82 -5.88 -1.83 -1.00
N LEU A 83 -6.32 -2.29 -2.18
CA LEU A 83 -5.68 -2.04 -3.47
C LEU A 83 -5.57 -0.54 -3.78
N ILE A 84 -6.65 0.22 -3.61
CA ILE A 84 -6.65 1.67 -3.82
C ILE A 84 -5.67 2.34 -2.86
N GLY A 85 -5.75 2.00 -1.56
CA GLY A 85 -4.84 2.59 -0.57
C GLY A 85 -3.37 2.30 -0.86
N LYS A 86 -3.05 1.06 -1.24
CA LYS A 86 -1.69 0.66 -1.64
C LYS A 86 -1.22 1.38 -2.90
N GLY A 87 -2.10 1.57 -3.89
CA GLY A 87 -1.80 2.32 -5.10
C GLY A 87 -1.40 3.77 -4.80
N MET A 88 -2.16 4.45 -3.95
CA MET A 88 -1.84 5.82 -3.49
C MET A 88 -0.50 5.88 -2.77
N LEU A 89 -0.22 4.91 -1.90
CA LEU A 89 1.06 4.83 -1.19
C LEU A 89 2.25 4.68 -2.16
N ILE A 90 2.13 3.81 -3.17
CA ILE A 90 3.17 3.61 -4.18
C ILE A 90 3.39 4.90 -4.98
N ILE A 91 2.33 5.58 -5.42
CA ILE A 91 2.45 6.85 -6.16
C ILE A 91 3.18 7.89 -5.32
N GLY A 92 2.77 8.07 -4.06
CA GLY A 92 3.39 9.02 -3.15
C GLY A 92 4.86 8.70 -2.84
N LEU A 93 5.19 7.44 -2.56
CA LEU A 93 6.55 7.01 -2.26
C LEU A 93 7.46 7.04 -3.49
N SER A 94 6.98 6.63 -4.66
CA SER A 94 7.73 6.73 -5.92
C SER A 94 8.02 8.19 -6.28
N THR A 95 7.07 9.10 -6.06
CA THR A 95 7.31 10.55 -6.20
C THR A 95 8.41 11.02 -5.25
N TYR A 96 8.38 10.58 -3.99
CA TYR A 96 9.40 10.94 -3.01
C TYR A 96 10.78 10.35 -3.32
N ALA A 97 10.84 9.10 -3.80
CA ALA A 97 12.08 8.45 -4.24
C ALA A 97 12.71 9.20 -5.41
N TYR A 98 11.90 9.65 -6.37
CA TYR A 98 12.36 10.46 -7.49
C TYR A 98 12.97 11.79 -7.01
N LEU A 99 12.26 12.52 -6.14
CA LEU A 99 12.73 13.79 -5.59
C LEU A 99 14.00 13.63 -4.73
N LEU A 100 14.10 12.52 -3.98
CA LEU A 100 15.35 12.17 -3.28
C LEU A 100 16.50 11.93 -4.27
N GLY A 101 16.25 11.25 -5.39
CA GLY A 101 17.26 11.04 -6.44
C GLY A 101 17.78 12.36 -6.98
N VAL A 102 16.88 13.29 -7.33
CA VAL A 102 17.26 14.64 -7.79
C VAL A 102 18.04 15.40 -6.71
N ASN A 103 17.61 15.34 -5.44
CA ASN A 103 18.30 16.00 -4.33
C ASN A 103 19.74 15.49 -4.11
N VAL A 104 19.96 14.19 -4.36
CA VAL A 104 21.29 13.55 -4.31
C VAL A 104 22.16 13.99 -5.49
N ASP A 105 21.60 14.07 -6.71
CA ASP A 105 22.31 14.52 -7.91
C ASP A 105 22.75 15.99 -7.79
N ASP A 106 21.96 16.83 -7.11
CA ASP A 106 22.28 18.25 -6.83
C ASP A 106 23.34 18.45 -5.74
N GLY A 107 23.87 17.38 -5.14
CA GLY A 107 24.97 17.42 -4.16
C GLY A 107 24.57 17.86 -2.74
N SER A 108 23.26 17.95 -2.47
CA SER A 108 22.69 18.56 -1.26
C SER A 108 22.70 17.63 -0.03
N ALA A 109 22.71 16.31 -0.21
CA ALA A 109 22.83 15.35 0.89
C ALA A 109 23.18 13.92 0.40
N SER A 110 24.06 13.25 1.14
CA SER A 110 24.25 11.80 1.07
C SER A 110 23.09 11.10 1.77
N SER A 111 22.23 10.38 1.03
CA SER A 111 21.52 9.23 1.61
C SER A 111 20.97 8.27 0.57
N GLY A 112 21.85 7.59 -0.18
CA GLY A 112 21.45 6.40 -0.97
C GLY A 112 20.70 5.35 -0.14
N LEU A 113 20.94 5.32 1.18
CA LEU A 113 20.17 4.53 2.15
C LEU A 113 18.70 4.94 2.23
N SER A 114 18.36 6.24 2.20
CA SER A 114 16.98 6.72 2.24
C SER A 114 16.23 6.32 0.96
N ILE A 115 16.87 6.49 -0.20
CA ILE A 115 16.33 6.02 -1.48
C ILE A 115 16.10 4.50 -1.44
N THR A 116 17.09 3.74 -0.96
CA THR A 116 16.99 2.28 -0.85
C THR A 116 15.84 1.85 0.06
N LEU A 117 15.64 2.52 1.20
CA LEU A 117 14.53 2.23 2.11
C LEU A 117 13.16 2.51 1.48
N VAL A 118 13.03 3.61 0.74
CA VAL A 118 11.79 3.96 0.05
C VAL A 118 11.50 2.96 -1.07
N VAL A 119 12.49 2.63 -1.89
CA VAL A 119 12.36 1.64 -2.97
C VAL A 119 12.01 0.25 -2.40
N LEU A 120 12.62 -0.13 -1.27
CA LEU A 120 12.30 -1.38 -0.60
C LEU A 120 10.86 -1.38 -0.08
N ALA A 121 10.40 -0.27 0.50
CA ALA A 121 9.01 -0.13 0.93
C ALA A 121 8.04 -0.26 -0.26
N ASP A 122 8.34 0.39 -1.38
CA ASP A 122 7.56 0.28 -2.62
C ASP A 122 7.50 -1.15 -3.15
N ALA A 123 8.63 -1.87 -3.14
CA ALA A 123 8.67 -3.27 -3.55
C ALA A 123 7.74 -4.15 -2.69
N PHE A 124 7.71 -3.94 -1.37
CA PHE A 124 6.79 -4.67 -0.49
C PHE A 124 5.32 -4.33 -0.75
N LEU A 125 5.01 -3.06 -1.01
CA LEU A 125 3.65 -2.64 -1.37
C LEU A 125 3.24 -3.26 -2.71
N LEU A 126 4.14 -3.28 -3.69
CA LEU A 126 3.89 -3.84 -5.02
C LEU A 126 3.62 -5.36 -4.96
N VAL A 127 4.39 -6.10 -4.17
CA VAL A 127 4.14 -7.53 -3.94
C VAL A 127 2.73 -7.75 -3.39
N ARG A 128 2.30 -6.94 -2.40
CA ARG A 128 0.94 -7.04 -1.87
C ARG A 128 -0.13 -6.67 -2.90
N VAL A 129 0.12 -5.67 -3.74
CA VAL A 129 -0.78 -5.31 -4.86
C VAL A 129 -0.97 -6.50 -5.80
N ILE A 130 0.11 -7.17 -6.20
CA ILE A 130 0.05 -8.36 -7.06
C ILE A 130 -0.75 -9.48 -6.39
N ASP A 131 -0.53 -9.72 -5.09
CA ASP A 131 -1.28 -10.72 -4.33
C ASP A 131 -2.79 -10.41 -4.31
N ILE A 132 -3.17 -9.15 -4.04
CA ILE A 132 -4.58 -8.71 -4.01
C ILE A 132 -5.22 -8.87 -5.39
N VAL A 133 -4.54 -8.44 -6.46
CA VAL A 133 -5.04 -8.59 -7.84
C VAL A 133 -5.25 -10.07 -8.17
N GLY A 134 -4.32 -10.93 -7.77
CA GLY A 134 -4.45 -12.39 -7.93
C GLY A 134 -5.63 -12.97 -7.13
N GLU A 135 -5.87 -12.50 -5.92
CA GLU A 135 -7.02 -12.90 -5.09
C GLU A 135 -8.36 -12.48 -5.72
N ILE A 136 -8.46 -11.23 -6.18
CA ILE A 136 -9.65 -10.70 -6.88
C ILE A 136 -9.92 -11.54 -8.14
N GLY A 137 -8.90 -11.79 -8.97
CA GLY A 137 -9.04 -12.59 -10.18
C GLY A 137 -9.50 -14.02 -9.92
N ARG A 138 -9.01 -14.68 -8.85
CA ARG A 138 -9.49 -16.01 -8.44
C ARG A 138 -10.95 -15.97 -8.00
N LYS A 139 -11.34 -15.00 -7.16
CA LYS A 139 -12.73 -14.83 -6.68
C LYS A 139 -13.69 -14.61 -7.85
N GLU A 140 -13.28 -13.83 -8.85
CA GLU A 140 -14.06 -13.61 -10.08
C GLU A 140 -14.18 -14.85 -10.96
N ALA A 141 -13.10 -15.62 -11.09
CA ALA A 141 -13.09 -16.89 -11.83
C ALA A 141 -14.01 -17.93 -11.18
N ASP A 142 -13.94 -18.09 -9.86
CA ASP A 142 -14.79 -19.00 -9.09
C ASP A 142 -16.27 -18.59 -9.19
N ALA A 143 -16.58 -17.30 -9.01
CA ALA A 143 -17.94 -16.78 -9.17
C ALA A 143 -18.49 -16.97 -10.60
N SER A 144 -17.62 -16.93 -11.61
CA SER A 144 -17.99 -17.19 -13.01
C SER A 144 -18.23 -18.67 -13.28
N ALA A 145 -17.42 -19.56 -12.68
CA ALA A 145 -17.60 -21.00 -12.75
C ALA A 145 -18.90 -21.45 -12.06
N SER A 146 -19.19 -20.97 -10.84
CA SER A 146 -20.43 -21.27 -10.12
C SER A 146 -21.68 -20.82 -10.89
N ARG A 147 -21.64 -19.63 -11.53
CA ARG A 147 -22.74 -19.15 -12.40
C ARG A 147 -22.96 -20.03 -13.62
N ARG A 148 -21.90 -20.60 -14.21
CA ARG A 148 -22.00 -21.54 -15.34
C ARG A 148 -22.62 -22.88 -14.91
N VAL A 149 -22.26 -23.39 -13.73
CA VAL A 149 -22.83 -24.64 -13.18
C VAL A 149 -24.33 -24.47 -12.86
N GLN A 150 -24.72 -23.36 -12.23
CA GLN A 150 -26.14 -23.06 -11.98
C GLN A 150 -26.97 -22.98 -13.26
N ARG A 151 -26.43 -22.40 -14.33
CA ARG A 151 -27.12 -22.33 -15.63
C ARG A 151 -27.27 -23.69 -16.31
N LYS A 152 -26.33 -24.63 -16.11
CA LYS A 152 -26.43 -25.99 -16.65
C LYS A 152 -27.33 -26.92 -15.84
N GLY A 153 -27.52 -26.67 -14.54
CA GLY A 153 -28.37 -27.49 -13.67
C GLY A 153 -29.87 -27.17 -13.73
N ASN A 154 -30.25 -26.03 -14.31
CA ASN A 154 -31.64 -25.56 -14.44
C ASN A 154 -32.23 -25.75 -15.86
N GLY A 155 -31.59 -26.54 -16.73
CA GLY A 155 -32.09 -26.91 -18.05
C GLY A 155 -32.19 -28.42 -18.18
#